data_AF-A0A565CDL0-F1
#
_entry.id   AF-A0A565CDL0-F1
#
_cell.length_a   1.000
_cell.length_b   1.000
_cell.length_c   1.000
_cell.angle_alpha   90.00
_cell.angle_beta   90.00
_cell.angle_gamma   90.00
#
_symmetry.space_group_name_H-M   'P 1'
#
loop_
_entity.id
_entity.type
_entity.pdbx_description
1 polymer ?
#
loop_
_entity_poly.entity_id
_entity_poly.type
_entity_poly.pdbx_seq_one_letter_code
_entity_poly.pdbx_strand_id
1 'polypeptide(L)'
;MFVGLLLAQESSSSIKELFIRKWAFRRIVVVMIIMFGLGMSYYGVPLAVRDIKVNIYLSEALNAMVELPTFVITPILLEKFSRRSTVLVNCLIGGAAGVFCFVLSLFGRTNIAFALELASFFWARIGFNLMAVYMVELFPTCVRNFATTMLRQGLVLGGACCPLIASIGTYVPSLSFAVFGLAMSGLGLFTLLLPETKGSSLCDTMEAQEQRDQALKTNHSC
;
A
#
# COMPACT_ATOMS: atom_id res chain seq x y z
N MET A 1 -7.59 29.51 21.31
CA MET A 1 -7.11 30.05 20.01
C MET A 1 -5.58 30.14 19.95
N PHE A 2 -4.89 30.68 20.97
CA PHE A 2 -3.42 30.82 21.00
C PHE A 2 -2.63 29.49 20.97
N VAL A 3 -3.09 28.47 21.71
CA VAL A 3 -2.46 27.12 21.69
C VAL A 3 -2.62 26.44 20.32
N GLY A 4 -3.76 26.64 19.65
CA GLY A 4 -3.98 26.11 18.30
C GLY A 4 -3.09 26.79 17.25
N LEU A 5 -2.78 28.07 17.41
CA LEU A 5 -1.88 28.82 16.54
C LEU A 5 -0.41 28.45 16.76
N LEU A 6 0.02 28.20 18.00
CA LEU A 6 1.36 27.69 18.32
C LEU A 6 1.58 26.26 17.80
N LEU A 7 0.61 25.36 17.98
CA LEU A 7 0.67 24.00 17.41
C LEU A 7 0.65 24.03 15.88
N ALA A 8 -0.12 24.94 15.27
CA ALA A 8 -0.12 25.13 13.82
C ALA A 8 1.23 25.68 13.32
N GLN A 9 1.84 26.63 14.04
CA GLN A 9 3.15 27.22 13.72
C GLN A 9 4.27 26.16 13.81
N GLU A 10 4.28 25.32 14.85
CA GLU A 10 5.23 24.20 15.00
C GLU A 10 5.04 23.13 13.92
N SER A 11 3.79 22.81 13.57
CA SER A 11 3.50 21.85 12.49
C SER A 11 3.97 22.36 11.13
N SER A 12 3.77 23.66 10.85
CA SER A 12 4.17 24.27 9.57
C SER A 12 5.69 24.39 9.44
N SER A 13 6.41 24.67 10.54
CA SER A 13 7.88 24.61 10.55
C SER A 13 8.38 23.18 10.35
N SER A 14 7.78 22.20 11.03
CA SER A 14 8.13 20.78 10.91
C SER A 14 7.88 20.22 9.49
N ILE A 15 6.78 20.62 8.84
CA ILE A 15 6.47 20.21 7.46
C ILE A 15 7.47 20.85 6.49
N LYS A 16 7.84 22.13 6.67
CA LYS A 16 8.86 22.76 5.82
C LYS A 16 10.22 22.08 5.97
N GLU A 17 10.61 21.72 7.18
CA GLU A 17 11.84 20.96 7.43
C GLU A 17 11.81 19.56 6.81
N LEU A 18 10.66 18.89 6.82
CA LEU A 18 10.45 17.60 6.15
C LEU A 18 10.74 17.67 4.64
N PHE A 19 10.29 18.73 3.98
CA PHE A 19 10.56 18.96 2.55
C PHE A 19 12.01 19.39 2.28
N ILE A 20 12.64 20.09 3.21
CA ILE A 20 14.06 20.46 3.13
C ILE A 20 14.96 19.22 3.22
N ARG A 21 14.60 18.24 4.05
CA ARG A 21 15.34 17.00 4.22
C ARG A 21 15.05 16.04 3.07
N LYS A 22 15.97 15.97 2.09
CA LYS A 22 15.87 15.09 0.89
C LYS A 22 15.55 13.62 1.20
N TRP A 23 15.99 13.09 2.35
CA TRP A 23 15.73 11.70 2.74
C TRP A 23 14.27 11.45 3.13
N ALA A 24 13.64 12.37 3.86
CA ALA A 24 12.25 12.26 4.29
C ALA A 24 11.30 12.41 3.10
N PHE A 25 11.54 13.40 2.24
CA PHE A 25 10.77 13.59 1.00
C PHE A 25 10.82 12.35 0.10
N ARG A 26 12.01 11.75 -0.09
CA ARG A 26 12.16 10.52 -0.89
C ARG A 26 11.34 9.36 -0.32
N ARG A 27 11.30 9.19 1.00
CA ARG A 27 10.49 8.14 1.65
C ARG A 27 8.99 8.35 1.42
N ILE A 28 8.51 9.59 1.55
CA ILE A 28 7.09 9.92 1.34
C ILE A 28 6.68 9.63 -0.10
N VAL A 29 7.48 10.06 -1.07
CA VAL A 29 7.21 9.79 -2.50
C VAL A 29 7.15 8.29 -2.78
N VAL A 30 8.10 7.51 -2.25
CA VAL A 30 8.09 6.05 -2.46
C VAL A 30 6.86 5.40 -1.82
N VAL A 31 6.48 5.80 -0.60
CA VAL A 31 5.26 5.32 0.04
C VAL A 31 4.03 5.68 -0.78
N MET A 32 3.94 6.91 -1.28
CA MET A 32 2.82 7.34 -2.13
C MET A 32 2.73 6.47 -3.39
N ILE A 33 3.86 6.14 -4.02
CA ILE A 33 3.90 5.26 -5.19
C ILE A 33 3.40 3.85 -4.85
N ILE A 34 3.87 3.25 -3.76
CA ILE A 34 3.43 1.92 -3.31
C ILE A 34 1.92 1.94 -3.02
N MET A 35 1.45 2.99 -2.33
CA MET A 35 0.04 3.14 -1.96
C MET A 35 -0.87 3.45 -3.14
N PHE A 36 -0.36 4.09 -4.18
CA PHE A 36 -1.05 4.22 -5.45
C PHE A 36 -1.27 2.84 -6.11
N GLY A 37 -0.25 1.97 -6.11
CA GLY A 37 -0.37 0.58 -6.57
C GLY A 37 -1.37 -0.26 -5.77
N LEU A 38 -1.27 -0.19 -4.44
CA LEU A 38 -2.22 -0.86 -3.54
C LEU A 38 -3.64 -0.31 -3.69
N GLY A 39 -3.80 1.01 -3.88
CA GLY A 39 -5.08 1.67 -4.09
C GLY A 39 -5.76 1.23 -5.38
N MET A 40 -4.99 1.09 -6.47
CA MET A 40 -5.50 0.55 -7.73
C MET A 40 -6.03 -0.88 -7.58
N SER A 41 -5.36 -1.74 -6.82
CA SER A 41 -5.89 -3.09 -6.57
C SER A 41 -7.07 -3.07 -5.60
N TYR A 42 -6.97 -2.30 -4.51
CA TYR A 42 -8.01 -2.24 -3.49
C TYR A 42 -9.35 -1.75 -4.03
N TYR A 43 -9.36 -0.71 -4.87
CA TYR A 43 -10.60 -0.20 -5.48
C TYR A 43 -10.88 -0.83 -6.84
N GLY A 44 -9.85 -1.23 -7.59
CA GLY A 44 -10.00 -1.71 -8.95
C GLY A 44 -10.43 -3.18 -9.04
N VAL A 45 -9.99 -4.03 -8.12
CA VAL A 45 -10.34 -5.46 -8.12
C VAL A 45 -11.86 -5.68 -7.93
N PRO A 46 -12.52 -5.07 -6.94
CA PRO A 46 -13.99 -5.15 -6.81
C PRO A 46 -14.73 -4.50 -8.00
N LEU A 47 -14.15 -3.44 -8.58
CA LEU A 47 -14.73 -2.79 -9.76
C LEU A 47 -14.68 -3.68 -10.99
N ALA A 48 -13.58 -4.40 -11.20
CA ALA A 48 -13.39 -5.33 -12.32
C ALA A 48 -14.21 -6.62 -12.16
N VAL A 49 -14.61 -6.99 -10.93
CA VAL A 49 -15.52 -8.12 -10.68
C VAL A 49 -16.84 -7.97 -11.42
N ARG A 50 -17.27 -6.74 -11.72
CA ARG A 50 -18.50 -6.45 -12.46
C ARG A 50 -18.49 -7.05 -13.88
N ASP A 51 -17.30 -7.26 -14.45
CA ASP A 51 -17.15 -7.92 -15.76
C ASP A 51 -17.36 -9.43 -15.68
N ILE A 52 -17.07 -10.03 -14.53
CA ILE A 52 -17.35 -11.43 -14.24
C ILE A 52 -18.84 -11.47 -13.87
N LYS A 53 -19.67 -12.23 -14.61
CA LYS A 53 -21.14 -12.30 -14.43
C LYS A 53 -21.60 -12.94 -13.10
N VAL A 54 -20.97 -12.58 -11.98
CA VAL A 54 -21.30 -12.95 -10.61
C VAL A 54 -22.15 -11.87 -9.96
N ASN A 55 -22.89 -12.24 -8.92
CA ASN A 55 -23.69 -11.29 -8.18
C ASN A 55 -22.79 -10.31 -7.41
N ILE A 56 -22.89 -9.03 -7.76
CA ILE A 56 -22.06 -7.95 -7.20
C ILE A 56 -22.20 -7.87 -5.68
N TYR A 57 -23.42 -8.06 -5.14
CA TYR A 57 -23.65 -8.02 -3.69
C TYR A 57 -22.94 -9.17 -2.96
N LEU A 58 -22.88 -10.36 -3.57
CA LEU A 58 -22.20 -11.51 -3.00
C LEU A 58 -20.68 -11.30 -2.99
N SER A 59 -20.13 -10.78 -4.08
CA SER A 59 -18.69 -10.48 -4.18
C SER A 59 -18.26 -9.44 -3.15
N GLU A 60 -19.01 -8.35 -3.03
CA GLU A 60 -18.71 -7.29 -2.06
C GLU A 60 -18.86 -7.78 -0.61
N ALA A 61 -19.89 -8.60 -0.33
CA ALA A 61 -20.06 -9.21 0.98
C ALA A 61 -18.89 -10.14 1.36
N LEU A 62 -18.40 -10.93 0.40
CA LEU A 62 -17.23 -11.80 0.60
C LEU A 62 -15.95 -11.00 0.76
N ASN A 63 -15.74 -9.94 -0.04
CA ASN A 63 -14.61 -9.03 0.11
C ASN A 63 -14.60 -8.38 1.51
N ALA A 64 -15.75 -7.92 2.00
CA ALA A 64 -15.89 -7.38 3.35
C ALA A 64 -15.62 -8.44 4.44
N MET A 65 -16.09 -9.67 4.24
CA MET A 65 -15.83 -10.79 5.16
C MET A 65 -14.35 -11.14 5.22
N VAL A 66 -13.67 -11.15 4.09
CA VAL A 66 -12.24 -11.44 3.94
C VAL A 66 -11.37 -10.31 4.50
N GLU A 67 -11.89 -9.08 4.60
CA GLU A 67 -11.19 -7.97 5.23
C GLU A 67 -10.98 -8.16 6.74
N LEU A 68 -11.99 -8.68 7.46
CA LEU A 68 -11.92 -8.89 8.91
C LEU A 68 -10.71 -9.75 9.37
N PRO A 69 -10.44 -10.94 8.81
CA PRO A 69 -9.31 -11.76 9.23
C PRO A 69 -7.96 -11.12 8.89
N THR A 70 -7.87 -10.20 7.92
CA THR A 70 -6.59 -9.54 7.60
C THR A 70 -6.03 -8.73 8.75
N PHE A 71 -6.89 -8.17 9.62
CA PHE A 71 -6.45 -7.44 10.82
C PHE A 71 -5.77 -8.34 11.85
N VAL A 72 -6.18 -9.61 11.94
CA VAL A 72 -5.56 -10.60 12.84
C VAL A 72 -4.29 -11.18 12.23
N ILE A 73 -4.27 -11.41 10.92
CA ILE A 73 -3.15 -12.04 10.21
C ILE A 73 -1.97 -11.07 10.08
N THR A 74 -2.22 -9.78 9.86
CA THR A 74 -1.17 -8.76 9.68
C THR A 74 -0.17 -8.71 10.84
N PRO A 75 -0.57 -8.58 12.12
CA PRO A 75 0.39 -8.53 13.24
C PRO A 75 1.21 -9.82 13.38
N ILE A 76 0.60 -11.00 13.15
CA ILE A 76 1.31 -12.29 13.17
C ILE A 76 2.41 -12.31 12.09
N LEU A 77 2.12 -11.79 10.91
CA LEU A 77 3.07 -11.67 9.81
C LEU A 77 4.22 -10.71 10.13
N LEU A 78 3.91 -9.61 10.82
CA LEU A 78 4.90 -8.59 11.24
C LEU A 78 5.83 -9.09 12.34
N GLU A 79 5.33 -9.94 13.25
CA GLU A 79 6.13 -10.51 14.32
C GLU A 79 7.13 -11.54 13.78
N LYS A 80 6.69 -12.36 12.81
CA LYS A 80 7.50 -13.46 12.27
C LYS A 80 8.50 -13.02 11.18
N PHE A 81 8.13 -12.07 10.33
CA PHE A 81 8.92 -11.68 9.14
C PHE A 81 9.39 -10.23 9.18
N SER A 82 10.47 -9.94 8.44
CA SER A 82 10.93 -8.56 8.23
C SER A 82 9.92 -7.77 7.42
N ARG A 83 9.54 -6.59 7.94
CA ARG A 83 8.48 -5.71 7.41
C ARG A 83 8.58 -5.43 5.91
N ARG A 84 9.79 -5.09 5.44
CA ARG A 84 10.09 -4.84 4.03
C ARG A 84 9.81 -6.06 3.16
N SER A 85 10.32 -7.22 3.56
CA SER A 85 10.13 -8.47 2.83
C SER A 85 8.66 -8.89 2.84
N THR A 86 7.95 -8.72 3.94
CA THR A 86 6.52 -9.02 4.05
C THR A 86 5.71 -8.17 3.08
N VAL A 87 5.94 -6.85 3.03
CA VAL A 87 5.24 -5.96 2.08
C VAL A 87 5.56 -6.34 0.63
N LEU A 88 6.84 -6.59 0.32
CA LEU A 88 7.25 -6.98 -1.03
C LEU A 88 6.59 -8.29 -1.47
N VAL A 89 6.70 -9.34 -0.66
CA VAL A 89 6.13 -10.65 -0.94
C VAL A 89 4.61 -10.55 -1.09
N ASN A 90 3.96 -9.77 -0.22
CA ASN A 90 2.52 -9.55 -0.29
C ASN A 90 2.11 -8.84 -1.60
N CYS A 91 2.84 -7.81 -2.03
CA CYS A 91 2.58 -7.12 -3.30
C CYS A 91 2.82 -8.02 -4.52
N LEU A 92 3.85 -8.86 -4.49
CA LEU A 92 4.15 -9.81 -5.57
C LEU A 92 3.10 -10.93 -5.66
N ILE A 93 2.70 -11.53 -4.53
CA ILE A 93 1.68 -12.58 -4.50
C ILE A 93 0.32 -12.02 -4.90
N GLY A 94 -0.07 -10.86 -4.35
CA GLY A 94 -1.33 -10.19 -4.70
C GLY A 94 -1.40 -9.80 -6.18
N GLY A 95 -0.29 -9.27 -6.72
CA GLY A 95 -0.18 -8.92 -8.14
C GLY A 95 -0.20 -10.15 -9.05
N ALA A 96 0.52 -11.21 -8.69
CA ALA A 96 0.50 -12.48 -9.42
C ALA A 96 -0.89 -13.12 -9.44
N ALA A 97 -1.61 -13.08 -8.32
CA ALA A 97 -3.00 -13.55 -8.24
C ALA A 97 -3.93 -12.76 -9.18
N GLY A 98 -3.77 -11.44 -9.27
CA GLY A 98 -4.53 -10.59 -10.19
C GLY A 98 -4.24 -10.89 -11.67
N VAL A 99 -2.98 -11.11 -12.03
CA VAL A 99 -2.59 -11.51 -13.40
C VAL A 99 -3.11 -12.92 -13.72
N PHE A 100 -3.04 -13.85 -12.77
CA PHE A 100 -3.54 -15.20 -12.96
C PHE A 100 -5.07 -15.23 -13.07
N CYS A 101 -5.77 -14.34 -12.36
CA CYS A 101 -7.21 -14.10 -12.51
C CYS A 101 -7.56 -13.70 -13.95
N PHE A 102 -6.81 -12.76 -14.55
CA PHE A 102 -6.99 -12.39 -15.97
C PHE A 102 -6.84 -13.58 -16.90
N VAL A 103 -5.76 -14.37 -16.74
CA VAL A 103 -5.52 -15.56 -17.57
C VAL A 103 -6.68 -16.55 -17.45
N LEU A 104 -7.12 -16.90 -16.23
CA LEU A 104 -8.22 -17.85 -16.04
C LEU A 104 -9.57 -17.33 -16.53
N SER A 105 -9.80 -16.03 -16.46
CA SER A 105 -11.00 -15.41 -17.02
C SER A 105 -11.06 -15.59 -18.55
N LEU A 106 -9.92 -15.46 -19.25
CA LEU A 106 -9.84 -15.75 -20.69
C LEU A 106 -10.13 -17.22 -21.03
N PHE A 107 -9.78 -18.16 -20.14
CA PHE A 107 -10.11 -19.58 -20.29
C PHE A 107 -11.57 -19.92 -19.92
N GLY A 108 -12.40 -18.93 -19.57
CA GLY A 108 -13.82 -19.13 -19.26
C GLY A 108 -14.08 -19.80 -17.91
N ARG A 109 -13.07 -19.89 -17.02
CA ARG A 109 -13.21 -20.52 -15.69
C ARG A 109 -13.60 -19.48 -14.62
N THR A 110 -14.84 -19.00 -14.70
CA THR A 110 -15.38 -17.93 -13.83
C THR A 110 -15.28 -18.23 -12.33
N ASN A 111 -15.56 -19.46 -11.90
CA ASN A 111 -15.50 -19.82 -10.48
C ASN A 111 -14.09 -19.72 -9.88
N ILE A 112 -13.07 -20.11 -10.64
CA ILE A 112 -11.67 -20.07 -10.19
C ILE A 112 -11.12 -18.65 -10.30
N ALA A 113 -11.52 -17.91 -11.33
CA ALA A 113 -11.22 -16.49 -11.45
C ALA A 113 -11.77 -15.69 -10.25
N PHE A 114 -13.00 -15.98 -9.83
CA PHE A 114 -13.59 -15.38 -8.64
C PHE A 114 -12.81 -15.70 -7.35
N ALA A 115 -12.38 -16.95 -7.16
CA ALA A 115 -11.54 -17.30 -6.00
C ALA A 115 -10.17 -16.58 -6.01
N LEU A 116 -9.58 -16.38 -7.18
CA LEU A 116 -8.32 -15.62 -7.33
C LEU A 116 -8.51 -14.13 -7.13
N GLU A 117 -9.67 -13.59 -7.50
CA GLU A 117 -10.03 -12.20 -7.21
C GLU A 117 -10.07 -11.97 -5.70
N LEU A 118 -10.82 -12.79 -4.96
CA LEU A 118 -10.87 -12.73 -3.50
C LEU A 118 -9.47 -12.88 -2.88
N ALA A 119 -8.64 -13.77 -3.43
CA ALA A 119 -7.26 -13.94 -2.99
C ALA A 119 -6.44 -12.66 -3.24
N SER A 120 -6.49 -12.08 -4.44
CA SER A 120 -5.78 -10.85 -4.79
C SER A 120 -6.21 -9.69 -3.88
N PHE A 121 -7.52 -9.56 -3.61
CA PHE A 121 -8.07 -8.56 -2.69
C PHE A 121 -7.58 -8.76 -1.26
N PHE A 122 -7.55 -10.00 -0.77
CA PHE A 122 -7.03 -10.37 0.54
C PHE A 122 -5.56 -9.94 0.71
N TRP A 123 -4.70 -10.27 -0.25
CA TRP A 123 -3.29 -9.85 -0.23
C TRP A 123 -3.20 -8.32 -0.31
N ALA A 124 -3.98 -7.65 -1.15
CA ALA A 124 -3.98 -6.19 -1.19
C ALA A 124 -4.36 -5.55 0.16
N ARG A 125 -5.34 -6.12 0.86
CA ARG A 125 -5.73 -5.67 2.21
C ARG A 125 -4.66 -5.89 3.26
N ILE A 126 -3.99 -7.05 3.28
CA ILE A 126 -2.82 -7.27 4.15
C ILE A 126 -1.74 -6.24 3.84
N GLY A 127 -1.45 -5.99 2.56
CA GLY A 127 -0.46 -4.99 2.13
C GLY A 127 -0.76 -3.60 2.63
N PHE A 128 -2.03 -3.18 2.57
CA PHE A 128 -2.47 -1.90 3.12
C PHE A 128 -2.25 -1.81 4.63
N ASN A 129 -2.64 -2.84 5.38
CA ASN A 129 -2.44 -2.89 6.83
C ASN A 129 -0.95 -2.87 7.20
N LEU A 130 -0.12 -3.66 6.51
CA LEU A 130 1.34 -3.67 6.69
C LEU A 130 1.95 -2.29 6.46
N MET A 131 1.56 -1.62 5.37
CA MET A 131 2.04 -0.29 5.04
C MET A 131 1.56 0.77 6.05
N ALA A 132 0.34 0.63 6.58
CA ALA A 132 -0.17 1.51 7.63
C ALA A 132 0.70 1.42 8.90
N VAL A 133 1.04 0.20 9.35
CA VAL A 133 1.95 0.02 10.49
C VAL A 133 3.36 0.51 10.15
N TYR A 134 3.85 0.19 8.96
CA TYR A 134 5.18 0.60 8.50
C TYR A 134 5.37 2.11 8.53
N MET A 135 4.32 2.87 8.22
CA MET A 135 4.34 4.33 8.23
C MET A 135 4.42 4.93 9.63
N VAL A 136 3.77 4.30 10.60
CA VAL A 136 3.84 4.72 12.01
C VAL A 136 5.27 4.57 12.53
N GLU A 137 6.02 3.56 12.07
CA GLU A 137 7.41 3.33 12.46
C GLU A 137 8.43 4.18 11.69
N LEU A 138 8.13 4.48 10.42
CA LEU A 138 9.07 5.20 9.56
C LEU A 138 9.09 6.70 9.88
N PHE A 139 7.97 7.26 10.36
CA PHE A 139 7.80 8.69 10.59
C PHE A 139 7.64 9.06 12.09
N PRO A 140 8.37 10.07 12.57
CA PRO A 140 8.21 10.58 13.93
C PRO A 140 6.83 11.21 14.11
N THR A 141 6.36 11.24 15.36
CA THR A 141 5.02 11.72 15.75
C THR A 141 4.70 13.11 15.20
N CYS A 142 5.67 14.04 15.19
CA CYS A 142 5.48 15.43 14.72
C CYS A 142 5.04 15.54 13.25
N VAL A 143 5.44 14.61 12.38
CA VAL A 143 5.17 14.66 10.93
C VAL A 143 4.29 13.51 10.44
N ARG A 144 3.93 12.60 11.33
CA ARG A 144 3.15 11.38 11.02
C ARG A 144 1.80 11.72 10.43
N ASN A 145 1.08 12.71 10.98
CA ASN A 145 -0.24 13.11 10.46
C ASN A 145 -0.17 13.58 9.00
N PHE A 146 0.88 14.32 8.64
CA PHE A 146 1.09 14.75 7.26
C PHE A 146 1.44 13.55 6.36
N ALA A 147 2.36 12.70 6.79
CA ALA A 147 2.76 11.50 6.03
C ALA A 147 1.58 10.53 5.81
N THR A 148 0.74 10.32 6.83
CA THR A 148 -0.48 9.52 6.72
C THR A 148 -1.48 10.12 5.73
N THR A 149 -1.60 11.46 5.69
CA THR A 149 -2.46 12.14 4.72
C THR A 149 -1.95 11.93 3.29
N MET A 150 -0.64 12.08 3.06
CA MET A 150 -0.01 11.82 1.75
C MET A 150 -0.20 10.37 1.30
N LEU A 151 -0.05 9.41 2.22
CA LEU A 151 -0.35 8.00 1.99
C LEU A 151 -1.81 7.78 1.57
N ARG A 152 -2.75 8.40 2.27
CA ARG A 152 -4.18 8.31 1.95
C ARG A 152 -4.47 8.89 0.58
N GLN A 153 -3.83 10.02 0.23
CA GLN A 153 -3.94 10.61 -1.09
C GLN A 153 -3.43 9.66 -2.19
N GLY A 154 -2.28 9.01 -2.00
CA GLY A 154 -1.79 8.00 -2.94
C GLY A 154 -2.82 6.88 -3.18
N LEU A 155 -3.42 6.36 -2.10
CA LEU A 155 -4.46 5.33 -2.18
C LEU A 155 -5.70 5.81 -2.97
N VAL A 156 -6.19 7.01 -2.67
CA VAL A 156 -7.39 7.58 -3.31
C VAL A 156 -7.12 7.90 -4.78
N LEU A 157 -5.94 8.42 -5.11
CA LEU A 157 -5.53 8.65 -6.50
C LEU A 157 -5.52 7.34 -7.29
N GLY A 158 -5.04 6.24 -6.69
CA GLY A 158 -5.11 4.91 -7.30
C GLY A 158 -6.54 4.49 -7.60
N GLY A 159 -7.46 4.70 -6.64
CA GLY A 159 -8.89 4.43 -6.81
C GLY A 159 -9.57 5.31 -7.86
N ALA A 160 -9.17 6.58 -7.98
CA ALA A 160 -9.68 7.49 -9.00
C ALA A 160 -9.27 7.08 -10.42
N CYS A 161 -8.11 6.42 -10.57
CA CYS A 161 -7.67 5.86 -11.85
C CYS A 161 -8.42 4.59 -12.25
N CYS A 162 -8.98 3.83 -11.30
CA CYS A 162 -9.70 2.58 -11.56
C CYS A 162 -10.85 2.70 -12.58
N PRO A 163 -11.81 3.65 -12.45
CA PRO A 163 -12.89 3.78 -13.44
C PRO A 163 -12.39 4.20 -14.83
N LEU A 164 -11.30 4.97 -14.91
CA LEU A 164 -10.67 5.31 -16.20
C LEU A 164 -10.12 4.06 -16.88
N ILE A 165 -9.43 3.21 -16.11
CA ILE A 165 -8.89 1.93 -16.59
C ILE A 165 -10.02 0.96 -16.94
N ALA A 166 -11.08 0.90 -16.14
CA ALA A 166 -12.27 0.09 -16.42
C ALA A 166 -12.98 0.53 -17.70
N SER A 167 -13.06 1.84 -17.95
CA SER A 167 -13.65 2.39 -19.19
C SER A 167 -12.84 2.03 -20.44
N ILE A 168 -11.52 1.84 -20.32
CA ILE A 168 -10.67 1.36 -21.43
C ILE A 168 -10.80 -0.17 -21.55
N GLY A 169 -11.02 -0.86 -20.43
CA GLY A 169 -11.23 -2.31 -20.37
C GLY A 169 -12.49 -2.81 -21.07
N THR A 170 -13.43 -1.94 -21.46
CA THR A 170 -14.66 -2.34 -22.17
C THR A 170 -14.38 -2.99 -23.53
N TYR A 171 -13.21 -2.76 -24.12
CA TYR A 171 -12.80 -3.39 -25.38
C TYR A 171 -12.28 -4.83 -25.20
N VAL A 172 -11.74 -5.18 -24.03
CA VAL A 172 -11.18 -6.51 -23.73
C VAL A 172 -11.62 -6.93 -22.33
N PRO A 173 -12.55 -7.89 -22.21
CA PRO A 173 -13.04 -8.36 -20.92
C PRO A 173 -11.88 -8.77 -20.00
N SER A 174 -11.93 -8.39 -18.73
CA SER A 174 -10.96 -8.76 -17.68
C SER A 174 -9.56 -8.14 -17.80
N LEU A 175 -9.26 -7.33 -18.81
CA LEU A 175 -7.94 -6.68 -18.97
C LEU A 175 -7.59 -5.78 -17.77
N SER A 176 -8.60 -5.19 -17.12
CA SER A 176 -8.43 -4.36 -15.93
C SER A 176 -7.78 -5.13 -14.76
N PHE A 177 -8.06 -6.43 -14.58
CA PHE A 177 -7.42 -7.24 -13.53
C PHE A 177 -5.91 -7.36 -13.74
N ALA A 178 -5.47 -7.57 -14.99
CA ALA A 178 -4.05 -7.63 -15.31
C ALA A 178 -3.37 -6.28 -15.04
N VAL A 179 -3.99 -5.17 -15.42
CA VAL A 179 -3.44 -3.82 -15.19
C VAL A 179 -3.30 -3.54 -13.70
N PHE A 180 -4.33 -3.82 -12.89
CA PHE A 180 -4.28 -3.60 -11.45
C PHE A 180 -3.23 -4.49 -10.76
N GLY A 181 -3.16 -5.77 -11.14
CA GLY A 181 -2.17 -6.71 -10.60
C GLY A 181 -0.73 -6.35 -10.98
N LEU A 182 -0.49 -5.98 -12.24
CA LEU A 182 0.83 -5.52 -12.71
C LEU A 182 1.24 -4.22 -12.04
N ALA A 183 0.32 -3.27 -11.88
CA ALA A 183 0.60 -2.02 -11.21
C ALA A 183 0.91 -2.22 -9.72
N MET A 184 0.18 -3.10 -9.04
CA MET A 184 0.47 -3.48 -7.65
C MET A 184 1.85 -4.13 -7.51
N SER A 185 2.17 -5.09 -8.37
CA SER A 185 3.47 -5.78 -8.35
C SER A 185 4.62 -4.84 -8.70
N GLY A 186 4.47 -4.03 -9.75
CA GLY A 186 5.51 -3.11 -10.25
C GLY A 186 5.77 -1.97 -9.29
N LEU A 187 4.73 -1.34 -8.75
CA LEU A 187 4.87 -0.26 -7.78
C LEU A 187 5.27 -0.79 -6.40
N GLY A 188 4.83 -2.01 -6.06
CA GLY A 188 5.28 -2.73 -4.86
C GLY A 188 6.77 -3.03 -4.86
N LEU A 189 7.42 -3.16 -6.02
CA LEU A 189 8.87 -3.36 -6.11
C LEU A 189 9.67 -2.18 -5.57
N PHE A 190 9.11 -0.96 -5.59
CA PHE A 190 9.74 0.22 -4.99
C PHE A 190 9.90 0.12 -3.46
N THR A 191 9.26 -0.86 -2.82
CA THR A 191 9.52 -1.22 -1.42
C THR A 191 10.99 -1.59 -1.19
N LEU A 192 11.74 -1.99 -2.22
CA LEU A 192 13.19 -2.23 -2.11
C LEU A 192 14.00 -0.96 -1.84
N LEU A 193 13.47 0.22 -2.14
CA LEU A 193 14.12 1.51 -1.84
C LEU A 193 13.90 1.93 -0.38
N LEU A 194 13.05 1.22 0.36
CA LEU A 194 12.74 1.51 1.76
C LEU A 194 13.75 0.81 2.69
N PRO A 195 14.29 1.52 3.70
CA PRO A 195 15.21 0.96 4.69
C PRO A 195 14.48 0.03 5.65
N GLU A 196 15.11 -1.05 6.10
CA GLU A 196 14.46 -2.02 6.99
C GLU A 196 14.20 -1.44 8.39
N THR A 197 12.96 -1.55 8.89
CA THR A 197 12.54 -1.00 10.21
C THR A 197 12.46 -2.05 11.33
N LYS A 198 12.86 -3.30 11.09
CA LYS A 198 12.73 -4.37 12.10
C LYS A 198 13.58 -4.06 13.34
N GLY A 199 12.94 -4.05 14.52
CA GLY A 199 13.61 -3.92 15.81
C GLY A 199 13.97 -2.49 16.23
N SER A 200 13.47 -1.46 15.54
CA SER A 200 13.82 -0.09 15.88
C SER A 200 12.83 0.62 16.79
N SER A 201 13.36 1.33 17.79
CA SER A 201 12.62 2.31 18.57
C SER A 201 11.98 3.36 17.67
N LEU A 202 10.75 3.76 18.00
CA LEU A 202 10.13 4.96 17.45
C LEU A 202 11.02 6.15 17.84
N CYS A 203 11.37 6.99 16.87
CA CYS A 203 12.03 8.27 17.14
C CYS A 203 10.94 9.34 17.28
N ASP A 204 11.03 10.16 18.32
CA ASP A 204 10.12 11.29 18.50
C ASP A 204 10.55 12.52 17.70
N THR A 205 11.84 12.65 17.37
CA THR A 205 12.41 13.79 16.64
C THR A 205 12.99 13.40 15.28
N MET A 206 13.02 14.36 14.35
CA MET A 206 13.61 14.17 13.02
C MET A 206 15.13 13.98 13.07
N GLU A 207 15.81 14.62 14.01
CA GLU A 207 17.26 14.50 14.23
C GLU A 207 17.65 13.10 14.70
N ALA A 208 16.89 12.51 15.63
CA ALA A 208 17.11 11.13 16.07
C ALA A 208 16.96 10.12 14.93
N GLN A 209 16.02 10.38 14.01
CA GLN A 209 15.83 9.54 12.82
C GLN A 209 16.98 9.71 11.80
N GLU A 210 17.53 10.92 11.63
CA GLU A 210 18.67 11.17 10.75
C GLU A 210 19.97 10.55 11.29
N GLN A 211 20.23 10.63 12.60
CA GLN A 211 21.36 9.96 13.25
C GLN A 211 21.29 8.44 13.11
N ARG A 212 20.09 7.87 13.24
CA ARG A 212 19.86 6.44 13.02
C ARG A 212 20.14 6.03 11.57
N ASP A 213 19.66 6.81 10.60
CA ASP A 213 19.92 6.56 9.18
C ASP A 213 21.41 6.60 8.85
N GLN A 214 22.17 7.48 9.50
CA GLN A 214 23.62 7.53 9.38
C GLN A 214 24.28 6.30 10.02
N ALA A 215 23.87 5.89 11.23
CA ALA A 215 24.40 4.70 11.90
C ALA A 215 24.16 3.41 11.08
N LEU A 216 23.02 3.28 10.41
CA LEU A 216 22.72 2.15 9.52
C LEU A 216 23.63 2.13 8.29
N LYS A 217 24.00 3.30 7.75
CA LYS A 217 24.94 3.40 6.62
C LYS A 217 26.37 3.03 7.03
N THR A 218 26.79 3.45 8.22
CA THR A 218 28.13 3.15 8.75
C THR A 218 28.32 1.64 8.97
N ASN A 219 27.30 0.94 9.50
CA ASN A 219 27.37 -0.52 9.70
C ASN A 219 27.38 -1.33 8.40
N HIS A 220 26.88 -0.79 7.29
CA HIS A 220 26.94 -1.43 5.97
C HIS A 220 28.25 -1.17 5.21
N SER A 221 29.11 -0.27 5.72
CA SER A 221 30.37 0.13 5.07
C SER A 221 31.61 -0.48 5.72
N CYS A 222 31.44 -1.29 6.76
CA CYS A 222 32.47 -2.03 7.45
C CYS A 222 32.27 -3.53 7.22
#